data_AF-X1FQY5-F1
#
_entry.id   AF-X1FQY5-F1
#
_cell.length_a   1.000
_cell.length_b   1.000
_cell.length_c   1.000
_cell.angle_alpha   90.00
_cell.angle_beta   90.00
_cell.angle_gamma   90.00
#
_symmetry.space_group_name_H-M   'P 1'
#
loop_
_entity.id
_entity.type
_entity.pdbx_description
1 polymer ?
#
loop_
_entity_poly.entity_id
_entity_poly.type
_entity_poly.pdbx_seq_one_letter_code
_entity_poly.pdbx_strand_id
1 'polypeptide(L)' 'TLSLLAAGIREGDEVITVSHTFFATIEAIYWVRAKPVLVEVGEDFNMDTSKLEAAISSRTKAILPVHFNGRMCNLE' A
#
# COMPACT_ATOMS: atom_id res chain seq x y z
N THR A 1 3.43 -10.79 3.00
CA THR A 1 2.34 -11.68 3.47
C THR A 1 2.33 -11.84 4.98
N LEU A 2 3.38 -12.41 5.61
CA LEU A 2 3.41 -12.66 7.07
C LEU A 2 3.09 -11.41 7.90
N SER A 3 3.71 -10.27 7.60
CA SER A 3 3.46 -9.02 8.32
C SER A 3 2.01 -8.52 8.19
N LEU A 4 1.36 -8.74 7.04
CA LEU A 4 -0.04 -8.37 6.84
C LEU A 4 -0.97 -9.26 7.68
N LEU A 5 -0.71 -10.57 7.73
CA LEU A 5 -1.46 -11.48 8.60
C LEU A 5 -1.27 -11.12 10.09
N ALA A 6 -0.04 -10.82 10.49
CA ALA A 6 0.29 -10.43 11.86
C ALA A 6 -0.35 -9.08 12.25
N ALA A 7 -0.46 -8.15 11.30
CA ALA A 7 -1.20 -6.89 11.46
C ALA A 7 -2.73 -7.06 11.50
N GLY A 8 -3.23 -8.30 11.34
CA GLY A 8 -4.65 -8.60 11.42
C GLY A 8 -5.44 -8.30 10.16
N ILE A 9 -4.77 -8.15 9.00
CA ILE A 9 -5.43 -8.00 7.70
C ILE A 9 -6.18 -9.28 7.35
N ARG A 10 -7.42 -9.12 6.88
CA ARG A 10 -8.34 -10.20 6.54
C ARG A 10 -8.86 -10.06 5.13
N GLU A 11 -9.58 -11.09 4.71
CA GLU A 11 -10.29 -11.10 3.44
C GLU A 11 -11.24 -9.89 3.32
N GLY A 12 -11.16 -9.21 2.17
CA GLY A 12 -12.01 -8.05 1.86
C GLY A 12 -11.51 -6.71 2.43
N ASP A 13 -10.49 -6.71 3.27
CA ASP A 13 -9.85 -5.48 3.72
C ASP A 13 -9.14 -4.78 2.55
N GLU A 14 -9.04 -3.45 2.62
CA GLU A 14 -8.29 -2.65 1.66
C GLU A 14 -6.92 -2.28 2.23
N VAL A 15 -5.87 -2.52 1.43
CA VAL A 15 -4.49 -2.11 1.72
C VAL A 15 -4.07 -1.11 0.66
N ILE A 16 -3.79 0.12 1.07
CA ILE A 16 -3.36 1.18 0.17
C ILE A 16 -1.87 1.02 -0.13
N THR A 17 -1.48 1.05 -1.40
CA THR A 17 -0.08 1.05 -1.84
C THR A 17 0.04 1.80 -3.17
N VAL A 18 1.16 1.69 -3.88
CA VAL A 18 1.40 2.39 -5.15
C VAL A 18 1.38 1.45 -6.35
N SER A 19 0.98 1.95 -7.52
CA SER A 19 1.07 1.22 -8.78
C SER A 19 2.52 1.03 -9.25
N HIS A 20 3.40 1.99 -8.93
CA HIS A 20 4.82 1.95 -9.25
C HIS A 20 5.61 1.20 -8.16
N THR A 21 5.52 -0.12 -8.17
CA THR A 21 6.24 -1.00 -7.24
C THR A 21 6.59 -2.33 -7.91
N PHE A 22 7.41 -3.14 -7.26
CA PHE A 22 7.63 -4.52 -7.69
C PHE A 22 6.40 -5.39 -7.43
N PHE A 23 6.12 -6.35 -8.31
CA PHE A 23 4.92 -7.19 -8.28
C PHE A 23 4.67 -7.86 -6.91
N ALA A 24 5.73 -8.26 -6.21
CA ALA A 24 5.63 -8.91 -4.90
C ALA A 24 4.87 -8.08 -3.85
N THR A 25 4.85 -6.74 -3.95
CA THR A 25 4.09 -5.87 -3.06
C THR A 25 2.59 -6.12 -3.20
N ILE A 26 2.10 -6.14 -4.45
CA ILE A 26 0.69 -6.39 -4.76
C ILE A 26 0.33 -7.85 -4.50
N GLU A 27 1.22 -8.77 -4.88
CA GLU A 27 1.07 -10.20 -4.65
C GLU A 27 0.89 -10.50 -3.15
N ALA A 28 1.68 -9.88 -2.28
CA ALA A 28 1.59 -10.05 -0.84
C ALA A 28 0.23 -9.62 -0.26
N ILE A 29 -0.37 -8.55 -0.79
CA ILE A 29 -1.72 -8.08 -0.42
C ILE A 29 -2.76 -9.07 -0.92
N TYR A 30 -2.64 -9.52 -2.17
CA TYR A 30 -3.57 -10.48 -2.77
C TYR A 30 -3.55 -11.83 -2.04
N TRP A 31 -2.38 -12.33 -1.64
CA TRP A 31 -2.24 -13.61 -0.91
C TRP A 31 -2.96 -13.64 0.44
N VAL A 32 -3.13 -12.49 1.09
CA VAL A 32 -3.93 -12.39 2.32
C VAL A 32 -5.42 -12.13 2.05
N ARG A 33 -5.84 -12.24 0.78
CA ARG A 33 -7.21 -12.00 0.28
C ARG A 33 -7.70 -10.56 0.52
N ALA A 34 -6.78 -9.62 0.72
CA ALA A 34 -7.08 -8.21 0.78
C ALA A 34 -7.08 -7.59 -0.64
N LYS A 35 -7.72 -6.44 -0.77
CA LYS A 35 -7.78 -5.67 -2.01
C LYS A 35 -6.69 -4.59 -2.02
N PRO A 36 -5.77 -4.58 -2.99
CA PRO A 36 -4.87 -3.45 -3.17
C PRO A 36 -5.65 -2.22 -3.66
N VAL A 37 -5.42 -1.08 -3.03
CA VAL A 37 -5.90 0.23 -3.46
C VAL A 37 -4.68 1.04 -3.90
N LEU A 38 -4.65 1.45 -5.16
CA LEU A 38 -3.47 2.06 -5.76
C LEU A 38 -3.56 3.58 -5.68
N VAL A 39 -2.50 4.20 -5.14
CA VAL A 39 -2.27 5.64 -5.14
C VAL A 39 -1.12 5.95 -6.09
N GLU A 40 -1.20 7.09 -6.76
CA GLU A 40 -0.16 7.57 -7.67
C GLU A 40 1.14 7.91 -6.94
N VAL A 41 2.23 7.97 -7.70
CA VAL A 41 3.54 8.39 -7.18
C VAL A 41 3.82 9.86 -7.49
N GLY A 42 4.69 10.45 -6.68
CA GLY A 42 5.26 11.77 -6.94
C GLY A 42 6.43 11.70 -7.93
N GLU A 43 7.10 12.84 -8.11
CA GLU A 43 8.29 12.95 -8.97
C GLU A 43 9.47 12.08 -8.50
N ASP A 44 9.49 11.71 -7.22
CA ASP A 44 10.51 10.84 -6.64
C ASP A 44 10.20 9.35 -6.75
N PHE A 45 9.10 9.00 -7.43
CA PHE A 45 8.58 7.64 -7.59
C PHE A 45 8.14 6.96 -6.29
N ASN A 46 8.09 7.69 -5.18
CA ASN A 46 7.45 7.22 -3.95
C ASN A 46 5.97 7.62 -3.92
N MET A 47 5.23 7.06 -2.97
CA MET A 47 3.84 7.38 -2.72
C MET A 47 3.61 8.90 -2.57
N ASP A 48 2.69 9.43 -3.35
CA ASP A 48 2.21 10.81 -3.20
C ASP A 48 1.19 10.87 -2.07
N THR A 49 1.64 11.28 -0.87
CA THR A 49 0.80 11.34 0.33
C THR A 49 -0.35 12.34 0.21
N SER A 50 -0.26 13.34 -0.68
CA SER A 50 -1.36 14.29 -0.91
C SER A 50 -2.61 13.63 -1.51
N LYS A 51 -2.44 12.46 -2.14
CA LYS A 51 -3.52 11.67 -2.75
C LYS A 51 -4.03 10.54 -1.85
N LEU A 52 -3.38 10.33 -0.70
CA LEU A 52 -3.68 9.21 0.20
C LEU A 52 -5.08 9.31 0.81
N GLU A 53 -5.48 10.49 1.28
CA GLU A 53 -6.73 10.66 2.02
C GLU A 53 -7.96 10.34 1.15
N ALA A 54 -7.91 10.68 -0.14
CA ALA A 54 -8.97 10.34 -1.10
C ALA A 54 -9.10 8.83 -1.37
N ALA A 55 -8.06 8.04 -1.09
CA ALA A 55 -8.06 6.58 -1.26
C ALA A 55 -8.56 5.83 -0.02
N ILE A 56 -8.75 6.51 1.11
CA ILE A 56 -9.23 5.89 2.36
C ILE A 56 -10.74 5.62 2.25
N SER A 57 -11.12 4.41 2.65
CA SER A 57 -12.50 3.97 2.77
C SER A 57 -12.75 3.31 4.12
N SER A 58 -14.00 2.96 4.43
CA SER A 58 -14.35 2.19 5.62
C SER A 58 -13.71 0.79 5.69
N ARG A 59 -13.20 0.28 4.56
CA ARG A 59 -12.49 -1.00 4.46
C ARG A 59 -10.97 -0.86 4.56
N THR A 60 -10.42 0.36 4.52
CA THR A 60 -8.97 0.56 4.63
C THR A 60 -8.46 0.11 5.99
N LYS A 61 -7.52 -0.84 6.01
CA LYS A 61 -6.90 -1.36 7.25
C LYS A 61 -5.40 -1.14 7.35
N ALA A 62 -4.73 -0.89 6.24
CA ALA A 62 -3.31 -0.58 6.24
C ALA A 62 -2.92 0.31 5.06
N ILE A 63 -1.81 1.01 5.24
CA ILE A 63 -1.08 1.72 4.19
C ILE A 63 0.30 1.04 4.11
N LEU A 64 0.66 0.57 2.93
CA LEU A 64 1.90 -0.13 2.64
C LEU A 64 2.73 0.71 1.66
N PRO A 65 3.47 1.71 2.15
CA PRO A 65 4.38 2.49 1.31
C PRO A 65 5.58 1.64 0.88
N VAL A 66 6.20 2.04 -0.23
CA VAL A 66 7.36 1.35 -0.80
C VAL A 66 8.49 2.35 -0.91
N HIS A 67 9.57 2.13 -0.16
CA HIS A 67 10.81 2.92 -0.26
C HIS A 67 11.54 2.56 -1.55
N PHE A 68 11.07 3.15 -2.65
CA PHE A 68 11.49 2.74 -3.98
C PHE A 68 12.95 3.10 -4.22
N ASN A 69 13.72 2.19 -4.79
CA ASN A 69 15.17 2.33 -5.01
C ASN A 69 15.97 2.75 -3.76
N GLY A 70 15.52 2.38 -2.55
CA GLY A 70 16.20 2.72 -1.30
C GLY A 70 15.96 4.15 -0.83
N ARG A 71 15.12 4.93 -1.53
CA ARG A 71 14.69 6.26 -1.10
C ARG A 71 13.50 6.13 -0.15
N MET A 72 13.61 6.72 1.05
CA MET A 72 12.50 6.73 2.01
C MET A 72 11.32 7.53 1.46
N CYS A 73 10.11 7.02 1.71
CA CYS A 73 8.89 7.79 1.43
C CYS A 73 8.77 8.93 2.45
N ASN A 74 8.16 10.03 2.03
CA ASN A 74 7.71 11.04 2.97
C ASN A 74 6.45 10.51 3.68
N LEU A 75 6.52 10.32 5.00
CA LEU A 75 5.43 9.75 5.82
C LEU A 75 5.03 10.68 6.98
N GLU A 76 5.53 11.91 6.98
CA GLU A 76 5.18 12.95 7.95
C GLU A 76 3.83 13.60 7.64
#